data_AF-A0A6G3ZDJ4-F1
#
_entry.id   AF-A0A6G3ZDJ4-F1
#
_cell.length_a   1.000
_cell.length_b   1.000
_cell.length_c   1.000
_cell.angle_alpha   90.00
_cell.angle_beta   90.00
_cell.angle_gamma   90.00
#
_symmetry.space_group_name_H-M   'P 1'
#
loop_
_entity.id
_entity.type
_entity.pdbx_description
1 polymer ?
#
loop_
_entity_poly.entity_id
_entity_poly.type
_entity_poly.pdbx_seq_one_letter_code
_entity_poly.pdbx_strand_id
1 'polypeptide(L)'
;MVSKAVVVALIFFFLNFEAQAFQSQFEVGGSVRFRSESKANFNFDDSNQNYLLSQFRLNANWYATKSLKMYAELQDARILTQGSSVVAELNDEARPTIFQDQLDVHQLFVDANFNLNKTPVQL
;
A
#
# COMPACT_ATOMS: atom_id res chain seq x y z
N MET A 1 -1.34 -63.94 14.64
CA MET A 1 -0.03 -63.26 14.47
C MET A 1 -0.16 -62.26 13.33
N VAL A 2 -0.41 -60.99 13.65
CA VAL A 2 -0.50 -59.92 12.64
C VAL A 2 0.92 -59.49 12.32
N SER A 3 1.29 -59.64 11.04
CA SER A 3 2.63 -59.35 10.54
C SER A 3 3.01 -57.88 10.79
N LYS A 4 4.16 -57.66 11.44
CA LYS A 4 4.75 -56.33 11.66
C LYS A 4 5.00 -55.55 10.35
N ALA A 5 4.96 -56.21 9.18
CA ALA A 5 5.09 -55.57 7.88
C ALA A 5 3.88 -54.69 7.49
N VAL A 6 2.68 -54.98 8.01
CA VAL A 6 1.46 -54.20 7.67
C VAL A 6 1.43 -52.86 8.40
N VAL A 7 2.05 -52.77 9.57
CA VAL A 7 2.10 -51.53 10.36
C VAL A 7 3.10 -50.53 9.76
N VAL A 8 4.17 -50.99 9.11
CA VAL A 8 5.17 -50.11 8.50
C VAL A 8 4.67 -49.48 7.20
N ALA A 9 3.84 -50.19 6.41
CA ALA A 9 3.28 -49.65 5.17
C ALA A 9 2.25 -48.52 5.42
N LEU A 10 1.52 -48.56 6.54
CA LEU A 10 0.57 -47.51 6.91
C LEU A 10 1.24 -46.23 7.44
N ILE A 11 2.44 -46.33 8.01
CA ILE A 11 3.18 -45.16 8.50
C ILE A 11 3.78 -44.35 7.34
N PHE A 12 4.09 -44.98 6.20
CA PHE A 12 4.60 -44.27 5.02
C PHE A 12 3.50 -43.62 4.15
N PHE A 13 2.22 -43.99 4.32
CA PHE A 13 1.15 -43.48 3.46
C PHE A 13 0.55 -42.15 3.93
N PHE A 14 0.84 -41.68 5.15
CA PHE A 14 0.21 -40.51 5.75
C PHE A 14 1.07 -39.24 5.86
N LEU A 15 2.28 -39.22 5.28
CA LEU A 15 3.21 -38.10 5.46
C LEU A 15 3.76 -37.48 4.16
N ASN A 16 3.05 -37.63 3.04
CA ASN A 16 3.25 -36.74 1.89
C ASN A 16 2.39 -35.48 2.04
N PHE A 17 2.57 -34.77 3.16
CA PHE A 17 2.18 -33.37 3.20
C PHE A 17 3.28 -32.64 2.46
N GLU A 18 3.09 -32.40 1.17
CA GLU A 18 3.92 -31.44 0.44
C GLU A 18 3.70 -30.08 1.12
N ALA A 19 4.55 -29.76 2.10
CA ALA A 19 4.78 -28.39 2.50
C ALA A 19 5.44 -27.72 1.28
N GLN A 20 4.59 -27.27 0.36
CA GLN A 20 5.02 -26.47 -0.79
C GLN A 20 5.73 -25.26 -0.18
N ALA A 21 7.07 -25.26 -0.23
CA ALA A 21 7.89 -24.26 0.41
C ALA A 21 7.54 -22.90 -0.19
N PHE A 22 6.70 -22.14 0.50
CA PHE A 22 6.42 -20.77 0.10
C PHE A 22 7.60 -19.93 0.56
N GLN A 23 8.37 -19.45 -0.41
CA GLN A 23 9.40 -18.47 -0.15
C GLN A 23 8.73 -17.11 0.05
N SER A 24 8.96 -16.47 1.19
CA SER A 24 8.48 -15.11 1.44
C SER A 24 9.00 -14.18 0.34
N GLN A 25 8.10 -13.37 -0.24
CA GLN A 25 8.45 -12.44 -1.29
C GLN A 25 8.33 -11.00 -0.78
N PHE A 26 9.27 -10.16 -1.17
CA PHE A 26 9.25 -8.73 -0.86
C PHE A 26 9.34 -7.94 -2.17
N GLU A 27 8.42 -7.01 -2.37
CA GLU A 27 8.37 -6.14 -3.54
C GLU A 27 8.39 -4.68 -3.08
N VAL A 28 9.19 -3.85 -3.72
CA VAL A 28 9.21 -2.41 -3.48
C VAL A 28 8.90 -1.68 -4.77
N GLY A 29 8.15 -0.59 -4.65
CA GLY A 29 7.75 0.25 -5.75
C GLY A 29 7.75 1.71 -5.34
N GLY A 30 7.66 2.58 -6.33
CA GLY A 30 7.51 4.00 -6.08
C GLY A 30 6.87 4.70 -7.27
N SER A 31 6.33 5.89 -7.00
CA SER A 31 5.79 6.75 -8.05
C SER A 31 6.12 8.21 -7.76
N VAL A 32 6.28 8.98 -8.84
CA VAL A 32 6.40 10.42 -8.77
C VAL A 32 5.34 11.05 -9.65
N ARG A 33 4.73 12.13 -9.19
CA ARG A 33 3.69 12.87 -9.90
C ARG A 33 3.97 14.35 -9.81
N PHE A 34 3.86 15.03 -10.95
CA PHE A 34 3.88 16.49 -11.03
C PHE A 34 2.54 16.99 -11.56
N ARG A 35 2.02 18.08 -11.00
CA ARG A 35 0.80 18.74 -11.48
C ARG A 35 1.00 20.25 -11.45
N SER A 36 0.81 20.88 -12.60
CA SER A 36 0.68 22.33 -12.70
C SER A 36 -0.80 22.70 -12.69
N GLU A 37 -1.18 23.70 -11.91
CA GLU A 37 -2.56 24.16 -11.81
C GLU A 37 -2.58 25.69 -11.68
N SER A 38 -3.56 26.30 -12.35
CA SER A 38 -3.77 27.74 -12.39
C SER A 38 -5.21 28.02 -11.96
N LYS A 39 -5.36 28.88 -10.96
CA LYS A 39 -6.65 29.32 -10.44
C LYS A 39 -6.80 30.81 -10.63
N ALA A 40 -7.88 31.18 -11.32
CA ALA A 40 -8.35 32.56 -11.37
C ALA A 40 -9.27 32.86 -10.19
N ASN A 41 -9.27 34.10 -9.74
CA ASN A 41 -10.10 34.62 -8.66
C ASN A 41 -9.98 33.81 -7.35
N PHE A 42 -8.76 33.43 -6.96
CA PHE A 42 -8.53 32.54 -5.82
C PHE A 42 -9.07 33.09 -4.49
N ASN A 43 -8.91 34.40 -4.27
CA ASN A 43 -9.48 35.11 -3.11
C ASN A 43 -10.76 35.91 -3.46
N PHE A 44 -11.40 35.63 -4.60
CA PHE A 44 -12.57 36.38 -5.09
C PHE A 44 -12.31 37.89 -5.29
N ASP A 45 -11.06 38.26 -5.60
CA ASP A 45 -10.55 39.64 -5.71
C ASP A 45 -9.67 39.83 -6.97
N ASP A 46 -9.98 39.10 -8.05
CA ASP A 46 -9.19 39.04 -9.30
C ASP A 46 -7.75 38.53 -9.13
N SER A 47 -7.39 37.96 -7.97
CA SER A 47 -6.10 37.30 -7.77
C SER A 47 -5.98 36.00 -8.58
N ASN A 48 -4.83 35.85 -9.23
CA ASN A 48 -4.45 34.63 -9.93
C ASN A 48 -3.36 33.90 -9.13
N GLN A 49 -3.53 32.58 -9.00
CA GLN A 49 -2.56 31.72 -8.34
C GLN A 49 -2.14 30.57 -9.26
N ASN A 50 -0.84 30.44 -9.46
CA ASN A 50 -0.24 29.32 -10.19
C ASN A 50 0.63 28.51 -9.23
N TYR A 51 0.42 27.20 -9.22
CA TYR A 51 1.19 26.29 -8.39
C TYR A 51 1.66 25.06 -9.15
N LEU A 52 2.88 24.65 -8.82
CA LEU A 52 3.44 23.37 -9.21
C LEU A 52 3.46 22.44 -7.99
N LEU A 53 2.76 21.32 -8.12
CA LEU A 53 2.67 20.27 -7.12
C LEU A 53 3.59 19.11 -7.50
N SER A 54 4.34 18.60 -6.53
CA SER A 54 5.09 17.35 -6.63
C SER A 54 4.62 16.38 -5.57
N GLN A 55 4.47 15.12 -5.93
CA GLN A 55 4.16 14.03 -5.02
C GLN A 55 5.12 12.88 -5.29
N PHE A 56 5.74 12.38 -4.24
CA PHE A 56 6.56 11.18 -4.23
C PHE A 56 5.88 10.13 -3.36
N ARG A 57 5.86 8.88 -3.82
CA ARG A 57 5.34 7.74 -3.07
C ARG A 57 6.34 6.60 -3.12
N LEU A 58 6.54 5.95 -1.99
CA LEU A 58 7.34 4.75 -1.84
C LEU A 58 6.47 3.68 -1.17
N ASN A 59 6.35 2.52 -1.79
CA ASN A 59 5.57 1.42 -1.26
C ASN A 59 6.34 0.12 -1.18
N ALA A 60 5.89 -0.74 -0.28
CA ALA A 60 6.41 -2.07 -0.06
C ALA A 60 5.26 -3.07 0.11
N ASN A 61 5.37 -4.21 -0.57
CA ASN A 61 4.53 -5.38 -0.37
C ASN A 61 5.38 -6.50 0.25
N TRP A 62 4.87 -7.11 1.32
CA TRP A 62 5.45 -8.32 1.89
C TRP A 62 4.44 -9.45 1.83
N TYR A 63 4.78 -10.51 1.12
CA TYR A 63 4.01 -11.75 1.03
C TYR A 63 4.63 -12.74 2.02
N ALA A 64 4.01 -12.86 3.19
CA ALA A 64 4.44 -13.80 4.22
C ALA A 64 4.03 -15.24 3.86
N THR A 65 2.85 -15.40 3.27
CA THR A 65 2.35 -16.67 2.70
C THR A 65 1.58 -16.40 1.41
N LYS A 66 1.16 -17.44 0.68
CA LYS A 66 0.21 -17.30 -0.46
C LYS A 66 -1.12 -16.64 -0.05
N SER A 67 -1.48 -16.74 1.24
CA SER A 67 -2.73 -16.26 1.80
C SER A 67 -2.57 -14.99 2.63
N LEU A 68 -1.35 -14.50 2.86
CA LEU A 68 -1.12 -13.35 3.73
C LEU A 68 -0.17 -12.35 3.08
N LYS A 69 -0.68 -11.15 2.83
CA LYS A 69 0.02 -10.03 2.25
C LYS A 69 -0.06 -8.82 3.18
N MET A 70 1.04 -8.11 3.32
CA MET A 70 1.11 -6.82 4.00
C MET A 70 1.54 -5.75 3.00
N TYR A 71 0.98 -4.55 3.13
CA TYR A 71 1.31 -3.40 2.29
C TYR A 71 1.50 -2.15 3.13
N ALA A 72 2.54 -1.38 2.84
CA ALA A 72 2.75 -0.05 3.39
C ALA A 72 3.17 0.92 2.28
N GLU A 73 2.65 2.15 2.31
CA GLU A 73 3.04 3.24 1.42
C GLU A 73 3.30 4.52 2.22
N LEU A 74 4.47 5.12 2.00
CA LEU A 74 4.82 6.46 2.45
C LEU A 74 4.66 7.43 1.29
N GLN A 75 4.29 8.67 1.61
CA GLN A 75 4.10 9.73 0.63
C GLN A 75 4.75 11.03 1.13
N ASP A 76 5.30 11.82 0.21
CA ASP A 76 5.74 13.21 0.45
C ASP A 76 5.14 14.07 -0.66
N ALA A 77 4.36 15.10 -0.31
CA ALA A 77 3.71 16.00 -1.25
C ALA A 77 4.07 17.47 -0.97
N ARG A 78 4.45 18.22 -2.01
CA ARG A 78 4.98 19.59 -1.88
C ARG A 78 4.49 20.52 -2.98
N ILE A 79 4.44 21.81 -2.68
CA ILE A 79 4.33 22.89 -3.66
C ILE A 79 5.75 23.41 -3.96
N LEU A 80 6.19 23.30 -5.22
CA LEU A 80 7.54 23.67 -5.64
C LEU A 80 7.66 25.14 -6.11
N THR A 81 6.56 25.78 -6.52
CA THR A 81 6.62 27.15 -7.05
C THR A 81 5.30 27.86 -6.81
N GLN A 82 5.34 29.01 -6.13
CA GLN A 82 4.26 30.00 -6.13
C GLN A 82 4.65 31.06 -7.16
N GLY A 83 4.24 30.86 -8.41
CA GLY A 83 4.51 31.78 -9.51
C GLY A 83 3.43 32.86 -9.58
N SER A 84 3.46 33.83 -8.67
CA SER A 84 2.73 35.09 -8.84
C SER A 84 3.48 36.22 -8.15
N SER A 85 3.76 37.28 -8.90
CA SER A 85 4.44 38.50 -8.43
C SER A 85 3.55 39.39 -7.55
N VAL A 86 2.41 38.88 -7.08
CA VAL A 86 1.52 39.51 -6.09
C VAL A 86 1.04 38.41 -5.14
N VAL A 87 1.99 37.79 -4.43
CA VAL A 87 1.64 36.89 -3.33
C VAL A 87 1.78 37.74 -2.08
N ALA A 88 0.67 38.36 -1.68
CA ALA A 88 0.41 38.44 -0.25
C ALA A 88 0.67 37.03 0.27
N GLU A 89 1.67 36.91 1.14
CA GLU A 89 2.04 35.71 1.88
C GLU A 89 0.81 34.82 1.96
N LEU A 90 0.86 33.63 1.36
CA LEU A 90 -0.11 32.60 1.70
C LEU A 90 -0.04 32.55 3.22
N ASN A 91 -1.01 33.20 3.87
CA ASN A 91 -0.99 33.38 5.29
C ASN A 91 -1.08 31.94 5.81
N ASP A 92 0.04 31.43 6.33
CA ASP A 92 0.20 30.01 6.69
C ASP A 92 -0.89 29.57 7.69
N GLU A 93 -1.53 30.54 8.35
CA GLU A 93 -2.64 30.36 9.30
C GLU A 93 -4.04 30.38 8.66
N ALA A 94 -4.20 30.86 7.42
CA ALA A 94 -5.53 31.21 6.90
C ALA A 94 -6.27 30.03 6.27
N ARG A 95 -5.58 29.04 5.67
CA ARG A 95 -6.23 27.86 5.07
C ARG A 95 -5.32 26.64 5.11
N PRO A 96 -5.74 25.52 5.73
CA PRO A 96 -5.02 24.25 5.57
C PRO A 96 -5.03 23.88 4.08
N THR A 97 -3.85 23.97 3.46
CA THR A 97 -3.70 23.52 2.08
C THR A 97 -3.36 22.03 2.12
N ILE A 98 -4.15 21.20 1.44
CA ILE A 98 -3.91 19.74 1.29
C ILE A 98 -2.57 19.41 0.58
N PHE A 99 -1.74 20.41 0.32
CA PHE A 99 -0.53 20.36 -0.49
C PHE A 99 0.73 20.73 0.31
N GLN A 100 0.58 20.97 1.62
CA GLN A 100 1.66 21.23 2.57
C GLN A 100 1.88 20.03 3.51
N ASP A 101 1.37 18.86 3.13
CA ASP A 101 1.46 17.64 3.93
C ASP A 101 2.87 17.05 3.80
N GLN A 102 3.65 17.19 4.86
CA GLN A 102 5.00 16.66 4.95
C GLN A 102 4.93 15.15 5.18
N LEU A 103 5.95 14.42 4.71
CA LEU A 103 6.11 12.95 4.78
C LEU A 103 5.07 12.21 5.67
N ASP A 104 4.09 11.57 5.03
CA ASP A 104 2.97 10.89 5.67
C ASP A 104 2.88 9.39 5.31
N VAL A 105 2.13 8.63 6.13
CA VAL A 105 1.74 7.25 5.80
C VAL A 105 0.48 7.32 4.95
N HIS A 106 0.61 7.04 3.65
CA HIS A 106 -0.51 7.11 2.72
C HIS A 106 -1.48 5.94 2.89
N GLN A 107 -0.93 4.73 2.98
CA GLN A 107 -1.71 3.49 3.04
C GLN A 107 -0.98 2.44 3.85
N LEU A 108 -1.74 1.70 4.66
CA LEU A 108 -1.26 0.55 5.41
C LEU A 108 -2.39 -0.48 5.48
N PHE A 109 -2.15 -1.71 5.02
CA PHE A 109 -3.13 -2.77 5.14
C PHE A 109 -2.52 -4.16 5.23
N VAL A 110 -3.33 -5.09 5.73
CA VAL A 110 -3.06 -6.53 5.74
C VAL A 110 -4.21 -7.21 5.01
N ASP A 111 -3.87 -8.04 4.03
CA ASP A 111 -4.81 -8.84 3.26
C ASP A 111 -4.59 -10.32 3.58
N ALA A 112 -5.66 -11.00 3.99
CA ALA A 112 -5.65 -12.39 4.39
C ALA A 112 -6.77 -13.17 3.69
N ASN A 113 -6.38 -14.11 2.82
CA ASN A 113 -7.29 -14.92 2.01
C ASN A 113 -7.37 -16.35 2.55
N PHE A 114 -8.51 -16.69 3.17
CA PHE A 114 -8.77 -18.02 3.72
C PHE A 114 -9.78 -18.79 2.85
N ASN A 115 -9.34 -19.91 2.28
CA ASN A 115 -10.25 -20.86 1.65
C ASN A 115 -10.77 -21.85 2.69
N LEU A 116 -12.03 -21.70 3.10
CA LEU A 116 -12.70 -22.68 3.95
C LEU A 116 -13.20 -23.83 3.08
N ASN A 117 -12.41 -24.90 2.97
CA ASN A 117 -12.91 -26.15 2.42
C ASN A 117 -13.94 -26.72 3.41
N LYS A 118 -15.24 -26.54 3.09
CA LYS A 118 -16.31 -27.19 3.83
C LYS A 118 -16.17 -28.70 3.62
N THR A 119 -15.79 -29.43 4.66
CA THR A 119 -15.88 -30.88 4.66
C THR A 119 -17.36 -31.23 4.54
N PRO A 120 -17.82 -31.94 3.48
CA PRO A 120 -19.19 -32.39 3.43
C PRO A 120 -19.41 -33.37 4.56
N VAL A 121 -20.25 -33.01 5.53
CA VAL A 121 -20.74 -33.95 6.54
C VAL A 121 -21.70 -34.88 5.81
N GLN A 122 -21.31 -36.13 5.62
CA GLN A 122 -22.24 -37.17 5.20
C GLN A 122 -23.14 -37.49 6.40
N LEU A 123 -24.44 -37.22 6.25
CA LEU A 123 -25.50 -37.63 7.18
C LEU A 123 -25.94 -39.07 6.87
#